data_AF-H2Y4Z2-F1
#
_entry.id   AF-H2Y4Z2-F1
#
_cell.length_a   1.000
_cell.length_b   1.000
_cell.length_c   1.000
_cell.angle_alpha   90.00
_cell.angle_beta   90.00
_cell.angle_gamma   90.00
#
_symmetry.space_group_name_H-M   'P 1'
#
loop_
_entity.id
_entity.type
_entity.pdbx_description
1 polymer ?
#
loop_
_entity_poly.entity_id
_entity_poly.type
_entity_poly.pdbx_seq_one_letter_code
_entity_poly.pdbx_strand_id
1 'polypeptide(L)'
;MLDLNLIPSARHPATVNDSKTLCCLCCASAPITAQVHIDRMGFVPGEFISINASVENGSTSKLPGTSASIIQQVIFKATTKSRTLSNTVIEMNGLGMDGGKSLQWTNERLQIPAIPPSMLQYCNIIDIQYFLQFMVVTPGTSINLRTKIPLQIGSIPLQGLTPYSVALPSAPPMPGAFPTGETPAPQPPPSDFQPPPPSYMAAVGGEVDIKDDDDNEHMMGGTTFAPQYTYYDWSQSAFTYN
;
A
#
# COMPACT_ATOMS: atom_id res chain seq x y z
N MET A 1 9.94 -13.38 -2.00
CA MET A 1 9.36 -12.91 -3.28
C MET A 1 8.06 -13.63 -3.49
N LEU A 2 6.97 -12.92 -3.82
CA LEU A 2 5.67 -13.53 -4.11
C LEU A 2 5.30 -13.33 -5.59
N ASP A 3 5.10 -14.43 -6.31
CA ASP A 3 4.62 -14.41 -7.69
C ASP A 3 3.10 -14.49 -7.75
N LEU A 4 2.44 -13.42 -8.18
CA LEU A 4 0.98 -13.37 -8.31
C LEU A 4 0.45 -14.31 -9.39
N ASN A 5 1.28 -14.69 -10.37
CA ASN A 5 0.87 -15.60 -11.45
C ASN A 5 0.61 -17.02 -10.93
N LEU A 6 1.13 -17.36 -9.76
CA LEU A 6 0.90 -18.64 -9.07
C LEU A 6 -0.36 -18.62 -8.21
N ILE A 7 -1.03 -17.47 -8.06
CA ILE A 7 -2.24 -17.32 -7.25
C ILE A 7 -3.43 -17.15 -8.20
N PRO A 8 -4.28 -18.19 -8.37
CA PRO A 8 -5.39 -18.12 -9.32
C PRO A 8 -6.36 -16.97 -9.05
N SER A 9 -6.68 -16.68 -7.78
CA SER A 9 -7.59 -15.60 -7.40
C SER A 9 -7.06 -14.20 -7.70
N ALA A 10 -5.74 -14.02 -7.87
CA ALA A 10 -5.12 -12.72 -8.08
C ALA A 10 -5.63 -12.03 -9.37
N ARG A 11 -5.92 -12.80 -10.42
CA ARG A 11 -6.41 -12.28 -11.71
C ARG A 11 -7.92 -12.03 -11.75
N HIS A 12 -8.67 -12.54 -10.79
CA HIS A 12 -10.12 -12.50 -10.84
C HIS A 12 -10.65 -11.17 -10.30
N PRO A 13 -11.68 -10.59 -10.93
CA PRO A 13 -12.38 -9.46 -10.37
C PRO A 13 -13.09 -9.84 -9.08
N ALA A 14 -13.35 -8.86 -8.24
CA ALA A 14 -14.09 -9.05 -7.00
C ALA A 14 -15.17 -8.00 -6.86
N THR A 15 -16.34 -8.45 -6.39
CA THR A 15 -17.47 -7.60 -6.04
C THR A 15 -17.95 -7.95 -4.64
N VAL A 16 -18.19 -6.94 -3.81
CA VAL A 16 -18.78 -7.10 -2.49
C VAL A 16 -19.94 -6.11 -2.34
N ASN A 17 -20.99 -6.53 -1.67
CA ASN A 17 -22.12 -5.68 -1.32
C ASN A 17 -22.47 -5.86 0.15
N ASP A 18 -22.85 -4.77 0.79
CA ASP A 18 -23.33 -4.78 2.17
C ASP A 18 -24.40 -3.69 2.37
N SER A 19 -25.19 -3.83 3.42
CA SER A 19 -26.27 -2.89 3.72
C SER A 19 -26.48 -2.70 5.21
N LYS A 20 -26.95 -1.50 5.58
CA LYS A 20 -27.20 -1.14 6.97
C LYS A 20 -28.41 -0.23 7.10
N THR A 21 -29.29 -0.55 8.04
CA THR A 21 -30.40 0.33 8.42
C THR A 21 -30.03 1.17 9.64
N LEU A 22 -30.33 2.47 9.59
CA LEU A 22 -30.22 3.35 10.76
C LEU A 22 -31.52 3.23 11.56
N CYS A 23 -31.49 2.57 12.72
CA CYS A 23 -32.69 2.27 13.50
C CYS A 23 -32.71 3.01 14.85
N CYS A 24 -33.87 3.58 15.15
CA CYS A 24 -34.41 3.75 16.50
C CYS A 24 -35.83 3.14 16.52
N LEU A 25 -36.29 2.71 17.71
CA LEU A 25 -37.40 1.76 17.99
C LEU A 25 -38.76 1.99 17.28
N CYS A 26 -38.95 3.10 16.56
CA CYS A 26 -40.23 3.52 15.97
C CYS A 26 -40.16 3.97 14.50
N CYS A 27 -39.00 3.91 13.84
CA CYS A 27 -38.82 4.51 12.51
C CYS A 27 -38.52 3.46 11.42
N ALA A 28 -39.39 3.39 10.40
CA ALA A 28 -39.14 2.63 9.19
C ALA A 28 -38.23 3.45 8.25
N SER A 29 -36.91 3.33 8.41
CA SER A 29 -35.94 3.87 7.44
C SER A 29 -35.52 2.78 6.44
N ALA A 30 -35.40 3.16 5.17
CA ALA A 30 -34.81 2.25 4.18
C ALA A 30 -33.29 2.16 4.40
N PRO A 31 -32.65 1.02 4.06
CA PRO A 31 -31.25 0.79 4.33
C PRO A 31 -30.33 1.67 3.46
N ILE A 32 -29.13 1.90 3.96
CA ILE A 32 -27.98 2.36 3.19
C ILE A 32 -27.34 1.11 2.59
N THR A 33 -27.19 1.05 1.27
CA THR A 33 -26.53 -0.06 0.57
C THR A 33 -25.23 0.44 -0.06
N ALA A 34 -24.21 -0.41 -0.07
CA ALA A 34 -22.96 -0.15 -0.77
C ALA A 34 -22.56 -1.41 -1.55
N GLN A 35 -22.20 -1.23 -2.81
CA GLN A 35 -21.61 -2.24 -3.66
C GLN A 35 -20.26 -1.73 -4.17
N VAL A 36 -19.24 -2.56 -4.11
CA VAL A 36 -17.87 -2.21 -4.51
C VAL A 36 -17.33 -3.29 -5.42
N HIS A 37 -16.67 -2.88 -6.48
CA HIS A 37 -16.12 -3.73 -7.53
C HIS A 37 -14.69 -3.30 -7.90
N ILE A 38 -13.82 -4.28 -8.10
CA ILE A 38 -12.46 -4.10 -8.63
C ILE A 38 -12.18 -5.12 -9.75
N ASP A 39 -11.31 -4.75 -10.68
CA ASP A 39 -10.97 -5.55 -11.87
C ASP A 39 -10.18 -6.82 -11.53
N ARG A 40 -9.39 -6.78 -10.46
CA ARG A 40 -8.58 -7.90 -9.98
C ARG A 40 -8.24 -7.75 -8.51
N MET A 41 -7.73 -8.82 -7.90
CA MET A 41 -7.35 -8.84 -6.47
C MET A 41 -5.83 -8.79 -6.25
N GLY A 42 -5.04 -9.07 -7.29
CA GLY A 42 -3.58 -9.14 -7.23
C GLY A 42 -2.91 -7.91 -7.82
N PHE A 43 -1.97 -7.34 -7.06
CA PHE A 43 -1.25 -6.14 -7.46
C PHE A 43 0.18 -6.11 -6.91
N VAL A 44 1.05 -5.31 -7.53
CA VAL A 44 2.40 -5.01 -7.00
C VAL A 44 2.51 -3.54 -6.59
N PRO A 45 3.46 -3.19 -5.70
CA PRO A 45 3.75 -1.79 -5.37
C PRO A 45 3.97 -0.93 -6.63
N GLY A 46 3.38 0.26 -6.64
CA GLY A 46 3.36 1.19 -7.77
C GLY A 46 2.15 1.07 -8.69
N GLU A 47 1.44 -0.06 -8.69
CA GLU A 47 0.20 -0.21 -9.48
C GLU A 47 -0.99 0.55 -8.86
N PHE A 48 -2.02 0.74 -9.68
CA PHE A 48 -3.28 1.38 -9.27
C PHE A 48 -4.41 0.36 -9.22
N ILE A 49 -5.17 0.38 -8.14
CA ILE A 49 -6.44 -0.34 -8.01
C ILE A 49 -7.54 0.53 -8.62
N SER A 50 -8.30 -0.01 -9.56
CA SER A 50 -9.44 0.68 -10.18
C SER A 50 -10.72 0.37 -9.41
N ILE A 51 -11.22 1.33 -8.64
CA ILE A 51 -12.35 1.13 -7.73
C ILE A 51 -13.62 1.66 -8.38
N ASN A 52 -14.63 0.79 -8.49
CA ASN A 52 -15.98 1.17 -8.86
C ASN A 52 -16.90 0.90 -7.67
N ALA A 53 -17.65 1.89 -7.21
CA ALA A 53 -18.54 1.73 -6.06
C ALA A 53 -19.86 2.44 -6.26
N SER A 54 -20.96 1.77 -5.91
CA SER A 54 -22.31 2.32 -5.89
C SER A 54 -22.77 2.38 -4.45
N VAL A 55 -23.23 3.55 -4.00
CA VAL A 55 -23.81 3.72 -2.68
C VAL A 55 -25.21 4.32 -2.83
N GLU A 56 -26.21 3.67 -2.24
CA GLU A 56 -27.58 4.17 -2.22
C GLU A 56 -27.97 4.48 -0.76
N ASN A 57 -28.30 5.73 -0.49
CA ASN A 57 -28.74 6.15 0.82
C ASN A 57 -30.26 6.14 0.89
N GLY A 58 -30.86 4.98 1.20
CA GLY A 58 -32.31 4.90 1.46
C GLY A 58 -32.75 5.62 2.73
N SER A 59 -31.82 6.04 3.59
CA SER A 59 -32.16 6.74 4.84
C SER A 59 -32.51 8.21 4.60
N THR A 60 -33.11 8.85 5.60
CA THR A 60 -33.36 10.31 5.60
C THR A 60 -32.15 11.12 6.04
N SER A 61 -31.10 10.47 6.57
CA SER A 61 -29.96 11.15 7.17
C SER A 61 -28.87 11.42 6.14
N LYS A 62 -28.19 12.56 6.28
CA LYS A 62 -27.02 12.89 5.45
C LYS A 62 -25.83 12.02 5.84
N LEU A 63 -25.21 11.37 4.86
CA LEU A 63 -23.95 10.64 5.00
C LEU A 63 -22.79 11.64 4.87
N PRO A 64 -21.92 11.79 5.88
CA PRO A 64 -20.85 12.78 5.85
C PRO A 64 -19.82 12.57 4.73
N GLY A 65 -19.55 11.31 4.36
CA GLY A 65 -18.50 10.99 3.41
C GLY A 65 -18.44 9.50 3.08
N THR A 66 -17.66 9.22 2.06
CA THR A 66 -17.23 7.86 1.69
C THR A 66 -15.71 7.82 1.68
N SER A 67 -15.09 6.67 1.92
CA SER A 67 -13.64 6.51 1.76
C SER A 67 -13.28 5.12 1.28
N ALA A 68 -12.14 5.01 0.60
CA ALA A 68 -11.52 3.76 0.21
C ALA A 68 -10.10 3.73 0.77
N SER A 69 -9.75 2.66 1.47
CA SER A 69 -8.45 2.55 2.15
C SER A 69 -7.88 1.14 1.98
N ILE A 70 -6.56 1.03 1.85
CA ILE A 70 -5.87 -0.26 1.95
C ILE A 70 -5.58 -0.50 3.43
N ILE A 71 -6.11 -1.60 3.96
CA ILE A 71 -5.88 -2.02 5.34
C ILE A 71 -4.91 -3.18 5.35
N GLN A 72 -3.81 -3.03 6.08
CA GLN A 72 -2.86 -4.09 6.38
C GLN A 72 -3.20 -4.73 7.72
N GLN A 73 -3.38 -6.04 7.72
CA GLN A 73 -3.49 -6.85 8.93
C GLN A 73 -2.21 -7.67 9.10
N VAL A 74 -1.46 -7.40 10.16
CA VAL A 74 -0.27 -8.16 10.55
C VAL A 74 -0.62 -9.07 11.70
N ILE A 75 -0.56 -10.37 11.46
CA ILE A 75 -0.93 -11.42 12.40
C ILE A 75 0.35 -12.03 12.94
N PHE A 76 0.65 -11.77 14.22
CA PHE A 76 1.72 -12.40 14.97
C PHE A 76 1.20 -13.69 15.59
N LYS A 77 1.84 -14.82 15.27
CA LYS A 77 1.48 -16.16 15.70
C LYS A 77 2.53 -16.67 16.69
N ALA A 78 2.10 -17.02 17.89
CA ALA A 78 2.87 -17.76 18.88
C ALA A 78 2.26 -19.16 19.06
N THR A 79 2.94 -20.05 19.78
CA THR A 79 2.51 -21.45 19.96
C THR A 79 1.07 -21.61 20.47
N THR A 80 0.60 -20.68 21.31
CA THR A 80 -0.71 -20.76 21.97
C THR A 80 -1.61 -19.55 21.76
N LYS A 81 -1.07 -18.46 21.20
CA LYS A 81 -1.79 -17.18 21.07
C LYS A 81 -1.45 -16.53 19.74
N SER A 82 -2.35 -15.68 19.26
CA SER A 82 -2.06 -14.78 18.15
C SER A 82 -2.49 -13.36 18.50
N ARG A 83 -1.85 -12.38 17.88
CA ARG A 83 -2.19 -10.96 17.97
C ARG A 83 -2.26 -10.39 16.55
N THR A 84 -3.35 -9.70 16.25
CA THR A 84 -3.52 -9.03 14.96
C THR A 84 -3.42 -7.52 15.15
N LEU A 85 -2.49 -6.89 14.44
CA LEU A 85 -2.42 -5.44 14.29
C LEU A 85 -3.06 -5.04 12.97
N SER A 86 -3.82 -3.95 12.97
CA SER A 86 -4.50 -3.43 11.78
C SER A 86 -4.07 -2.00 11.54
N ASN A 87 -3.47 -1.74 10.38
CA ASN A 87 -2.95 -0.43 9.99
C ASN A 87 -3.60 0.03 8.69
N THR A 88 -3.98 1.30 8.61
CA THR A 88 -4.36 1.93 7.34
C THR A 88 -3.09 2.32 6.60
N VAL A 89 -2.87 1.74 5.43
CA VAL A 89 -1.67 1.97 4.59
C VAL A 89 -1.81 3.27 3.79
N ILE A 90 -2.96 3.42 3.15
CA ILE A 90 -3.33 4.59 2.35
C ILE A 90 -4.84 4.73 2.38
N GLU A 91 -5.33 5.97 2.30
CA GLU A 91 -6.75 6.28 2.27
C GLU A 91 -7.04 7.39 1.25
N MET A 92 -8.12 7.20 0.51
CA MET A 92 -8.70 8.19 -0.39
C MET A 92 -10.12 8.52 0.10
N ASN A 93 -10.41 9.81 0.22
CA ASN A 93 -11.70 10.31 0.66
C ASN A 93 -12.56 10.70 -0.55
N GLY A 94 -13.82 10.32 -0.50
CA GLY A 94 -14.85 10.74 -1.45
C GLY A 94 -15.95 11.53 -0.77
N LEU A 95 -16.90 11.94 -1.60
CA LEU A 95 -17.98 12.83 -1.19
C LEU A 95 -19.00 12.13 -0.29
N GLY A 96 -19.67 12.94 0.53
CA GLY A 96 -20.89 12.57 1.23
C GLY A 96 -22.12 12.73 0.34
N MET A 97 -23.28 12.36 0.86
CA MET A 97 -24.55 12.52 0.15
C MET A 97 -25.71 12.75 1.11
N ASP A 98 -26.76 13.40 0.62
CA ASP A 98 -28.00 13.58 1.39
C ASP A 98 -28.83 12.29 1.43
N GLY A 99 -29.84 12.28 2.30
CA GLY A 99 -30.85 11.22 2.38
C GLY A 99 -31.58 11.03 1.05
N GLY A 100 -31.91 9.79 0.71
CA GLY A 100 -32.64 9.41 -0.51
C GLY A 100 -31.86 9.54 -1.82
N LYS A 101 -30.55 9.83 -1.77
CA LYS A 101 -29.70 9.99 -2.95
C LYS A 101 -28.77 8.78 -3.14
N SER A 102 -28.13 8.73 -4.30
CA SER A 102 -27.08 7.76 -4.63
C SER A 102 -25.79 8.46 -5.04
N LEU A 103 -24.66 7.79 -4.81
CA LEU A 103 -23.33 8.21 -5.26
C LEU A 103 -22.68 7.06 -6.02
N GLN A 104 -21.89 7.41 -7.03
CA GLN A 104 -21.09 6.46 -7.79
C GLN A 104 -19.62 6.90 -7.77
N TRP A 105 -18.72 5.97 -7.50
CA TRP A 105 -17.29 6.08 -7.78
C TRP A 105 -17.06 5.36 -9.10
N THR A 106 -16.49 6.06 -10.09
CA THR A 106 -16.27 5.51 -11.43
C THR A 106 -14.78 5.49 -11.72
N ASN A 107 -14.18 4.30 -11.70
CA ASN A 107 -12.77 4.09 -11.99
C ASN A 107 -11.82 4.97 -11.15
N GLU A 108 -12.15 5.15 -9.87
CA GLU A 108 -11.30 5.90 -8.94
C GLU A 108 -10.04 5.10 -8.65
N ARG A 109 -8.87 5.74 -8.81
CA ARG A 109 -7.57 5.05 -8.79
C ARG A 109 -6.86 5.21 -7.45
N LEU A 110 -6.64 4.10 -6.76
CA LEU A 110 -5.86 4.06 -5.51
C LEU A 110 -4.50 3.42 -5.77
N GLN A 111 -3.42 4.21 -5.67
CA GLN A 111 -2.06 3.71 -5.87
C GLN A 111 -1.59 2.87 -4.68
N ILE A 112 -0.91 1.77 -4.97
CA ILE A 112 -0.32 0.92 -3.95
C ILE A 112 1.08 1.46 -3.62
N PRO A 113 1.32 1.89 -2.37
CA PRO A 113 2.64 2.37 -1.97
C PRO A 113 3.66 1.23 -1.87
N ALA A 114 4.92 1.56 -1.58
CA ALA A 114 5.95 0.57 -1.26
C ALA A 114 5.62 -0.12 0.08
N ILE A 115 4.95 -1.28 0.01
CA ILE A 115 4.58 -2.12 1.15
C ILE A 115 5.09 -3.55 0.97
N PRO A 116 5.28 -4.32 2.06
CA PRO A 116 5.73 -5.69 1.96
C PRO A 116 4.70 -6.57 1.21
N PRO A 117 5.16 -7.64 0.54
CA PRO A 117 4.26 -8.56 -0.11
C PRO A 117 3.40 -9.32 0.92
N SER A 118 2.21 -9.71 0.49
CA SER A 118 1.38 -10.72 1.14
C SER A 118 2.14 -12.04 1.28
N MET A 119 1.64 -12.94 2.14
CA MET A 119 2.08 -14.34 2.22
C MET A 119 3.61 -14.48 2.29
N LEU A 120 4.15 -14.20 3.47
CA LEU A 120 5.58 -14.35 3.75
C LEU A 120 5.98 -15.83 3.65
N GLN A 121 6.41 -16.26 2.46
CA GLN A 121 6.88 -17.62 2.23
C GLN A 121 8.00 -17.95 3.22
N TYR A 122 7.92 -19.13 3.83
CA TYR A 122 8.85 -19.61 4.86
C TYR A 122 8.78 -18.89 6.23
N CYS A 123 7.77 -18.05 6.48
CA CYS A 123 7.51 -17.44 7.78
C CYS A 123 6.24 -18.02 8.42
N ASN A 124 6.38 -18.66 9.58
CA ASN A 124 5.25 -19.27 10.31
C ASN A 124 4.74 -18.41 11.47
N ILE A 125 5.49 -17.38 11.86
CA ILE A 125 5.20 -16.55 13.04
C ILE A 125 4.58 -15.20 12.70
N ILE A 126 4.67 -14.74 11.45
CA ILE A 126 4.10 -13.48 10.99
C ILE A 126 3.37 -13.73 9.68
N ASP A 127 2.14 -13.25 9.59
CA ASP A 127 1.31 -13.33 8.40
C ASP A 127 0.77 -11.93 8.08
N ILE A 128 0.84 -11.54 6.81
CA ILE A 128 0.44 -10.20 6.36
C ILE A 128 -0.68 -10.36 5.34
N GLN A 129 -1.82 -9.76 5.65
CA GLN A 129 -3.01 -9.75 4.81
C GLN A 129 -3.41 -8.33 4.48
N TYR A 130 -3.89 -8.12 3.26
CA TYR A 130 -4.34 -6.82 2.80
C TYR A 130 -5.80 -6.86 2.40
N PHE A 131 -6.50 -5.76 2.65
CA PHE A 131 -7.90 -5.60 2.27
C PHE A 131 -8.11 -4.21 1.68
N LEU A 132 -8.82 -4.14 0.56
CA LEU A 132 -9.47 -2.91 0.14
C LEU A 132 -10.72 -2.74 1.01
N GLN A 133 -10.71 -1.74 1.87
CA GLN A 133 -11.86 -1.38 2.69
C GLN A 133 -12.56 -0.17 2.07
N PHE A 134 -13.84 -0.30 1.77
CA PHE A 134 -14.68 0.84 1.42
C PHE A 134 -15.61 1.16 2.60
N MET A 135 -15.61 2.41 3.03
CA MET A 135 -16.37 2.87 4.19
C MET A 135 -17.38 3.93 3.77
N VAL A 136 -18.61 3.78 4.27
CA VAL A 136 -19.63 4.83 4.21
C VAL A 136 -19.79 5.35 5.64
N VAL A 137 -19.44 6.63 5.84
CA VAL A 137 -19.54 7.27 7.14
C VAL A 137 -21.02 7.49 7.46
N THR A 138 -21.45 7.02 8.62
CA THR A 138 -22.81 7.23 9.10
C THR A 138 -22.83 8.39 10.12
N PRO A 139 -23.90 9.21 10.15
CA PRO A 139 -23.98 10.31 11.10
C PRO A 139 -24.18 9.83 12.54
N GLY A 140 -23.75 10.66 13.50
CA GLY A 140 -23.94 10.44 14.93
C GLY A 140 -23.06 9.33 15.50
N THR A 141 -23.62 8.51 16.40
CA THR A 141 -22.94 7.38 17.06
C THR A 141 -23.15 6.05 16.36
N SER A 142 -23.74 6.06 15.16
CA SER A 142 -23.96 4.85 14.38
C SER A 142 -22.62 4.29 13.89
N ILE A 143 -22.48 2.97 13.92
CA ILE A 143 -21.30 2.29 13.37
C ILE A 143 -21.32 2.45 11.84
N ASN A 144 -20.21 2.91 11.26
CA ASN A 144 -20.06 3.05 9.80
C ASN A 144 -20.28 1.72 9.06
N LEU A 145 -20.84 1.80 7.85
CA LEU A 145 -20.92 0.66 6.94
C LEU A 145 -19.53 0.44 6.33
N ARG A 146 -19.01 -0.80 6.36
CA ARG A 146 -17.67 -1.14 5.90
C ARG A 146 -17.72 -2.42 5.08
N THR A 147 -17.27 -2.36 3.85
CA THR A 147 -17.04 -3.55 3.01
C THR A 147 -15.55 -3.83 2.90
N LYS A 148 -15.18 -5.10 2.73
CA LYS A 148 -13.77 -5.51 2.59
C LYS A 148 -13.63 -6.49 1.44
N ILE A 149 -12.70 -6.19 0.54
CA ILE A 149 -12.25 -7.11 -0.52
C ILE A 149 -10.82 -7.53 -0.20
N PRO A 150 -10.49 -8.82 -0.11
CA PRO A 150 -9.11 -9.24 0.14
C PRO A 150 -8.22 -8.94 -1.06
N LEU A 151 -6.99 -8.50 -0.79
CA LEU A 151 -5.98 -8.17 -1.79
C LEU A 151 -4.76 -9.06 -1.64
N GLN A 152 -4.10 -9.35 -2.75
CA GLN A 152 -2.82 -10.04 -2.82
C GLN A 152 -1.75 -9.08 -3.33
N ILE A 153 -0.84 -8.68 -2.45
CA ILE A 153 0.26 -7.80 -2.78
C ILE A 153 1.49 -8.65 -3.09
N GLY A 154 1.97 -8.60 -4.33
CA GLY A 154 3.07 -9.43 -4.81
C GLY A 154 4.37 -8.66 -5.03
N SER A 155 5.38 -9.40 -5.48
CA SER A 155 6.65 -8.86 -5.97
C SER A 155 6.78 -8.99 -7.49
N ILE A 156 6.05 -9.94 -8.11
CA ILE A 156 6.02 -10.14 -9.56
C ILE A 156 4.60 -9.83 -10.07
N PRO A 157 4.45 -8.90 -11.04
CA PRO A 157 3.15 -8.51 -11.57
C PRO A 157 2.49 -9.63 -12.38
N LEU A 158 1.17 -9.53 -12.51
CA LEU A 158 0.39 -10.44 -13.34
C LEU A 158 0.73 -10.26 -14.83
N GLN A 159 1.16 -11.33 -15.48
CA GLN A 159 1.52 -11.31 -16.89
C GLN A 159 0.29 -11.04 -17.78
N GLY A 160 0.48 -10.17 -18.78
CA GLY A 160 -0.56 -9.82 -19.76
C GLY A 160 -1.49 -8.67 -19.33
N LEU A 161 -1.32 -8.11 -18.14
CA LEU A 161 -2.05 -6.93 -17.66
C LEU A 161 -1.20 -5.65 -17.68
N THR A 162 0.12 -5.79 -17.79
CA THR A 162 1.05 -4.66 -17.89
C THR A 162 1.34 -4.35 -19.37
N PRO A 163 1.16 -3.11 -19.84
CA PRO A 163 1.68 -2.70 -21.16
C PRO A 163 3.21 -2.60 -21.19
N TYR A 164 3.88 -2.73 -20.04
CA TYR A 164 5.32 -2.72 -19.94
C TYR A 164 5.89 -4.13 -20.19
N SER A 165 6.47 -4.32 -21.37
CA SER A 165 7.52 -5.31 -21.55
C SER A 165 8.72 -4.85 -20.71
N VAL A 166 8.99 -5.51 -19.59
CA VAL A 166 10.25 -5.35 -18.88
C VAL A 166 11.35 -5.96 -19.73
N ALA A 167 11.94 -5.17 -20.62
CA ALA A 167 13.29 -5.46 -21.09
C ALA A 167 14.18 -5.38 -19.86
N LEU A 168 14.68 -6.52 -19.38
CA LEU A 168 15.77 -6.55 -18.42
C LEU A 168 16.90 -5.69 -19.00
N PRO A 169 17.40 -4.65 -18.30
CA PRO A 169 18.60 -3.98 -18.75
C PRO A 169 19.71 -5.03 -18.77
N SER A 170 20.18 -5.38 -19.96
CA SER A 170 21.38 -6.20 -20.11
C SER A 170 22.50 -5.49 -19.37
N ALA A 171 23.16 -6.19 -18.45
CA ALA A 171 24.32 -5.66 -17.74
C ALA A 171 25.27 -4.99 -18.74
N PRO A 172 25.71 -3.74 -18.50
CA PRO A 172 26.62 -3.07 -19.41
C PRO A 172 27.89 -3.92 -19.57
N PRO A 173 28.42 -4.07 -20.79
CA PRO A 173 29.66 -4.81 -21.01
C PRO A 173 30.78 -4.15 -20.21
N MET A 174 31.51 -4.93 -19.41
CA MET A 174 32.67 -4.43 -18.66
C MET A 174 33.67 -3.79 -19.64
N PRO A 175 34.06 -2.51 -19.44
CA PRO A 175 35.17 -1.94 -20.17
C PRO A 175 36.46 -2.61 -19.68
N GLY A 176 37.15 -3.28 -20.59
CA GLY A 176 38.50 -3.77 -20.38
C GLY A 176 39.53 -2.64 -20.28
N ALA A 177 40.64 -2.99 -19.64
CA ALA A 177 41.93 -2.28 -19.58
C ALA A 177 41.98 -0.99 -18.74
N PHE A 178 42.64 -1.08 -17.58
CA PHE A 178 43.18 0.06 -16.84
C PHE A 178 44.38 0.64 -17.60
N PRO A 179 44.42 1.94 -17.94
CA PRO A 179 45.67 2.61 -18.25
C PRO A 179 46.35 3.00 -16.92
N THR A 180 47.59 2.58 -16.76
CA THR A 180 48.52 3.10 -15.76
C THR A 180 48.85 4.55 -16.10
N GLY A 181 48.38 5.48 -15.26
CA GLY A 181 48.72 6.90 -15.34
C GLY A 181 48.70 7.52 -13.94
N GLU A 182 49.80 8.18 -13.59
CA GLU A 182 50.16 8.66 -12.26
C GLU A 182 49.13 9.63 -11.64
N THR A 183 48.83 9.43 -10.37
CA THR A 183 47.89 10.20 -9.55
C THR A 183 48.49 11.57 -9.15
N PRO A 184 47.84 12.72 -9.43
CA PRO A 184 48.13 13.96 -8.73
C PRO A 184 47.42 13.97 -7.37
N ALA A 185 48.05 14.56 -6.35
CA ALA A 185 47.56 14.60 -4.97
C ALA A 185 46.14 15.22 -4.83
N PRO A 186 45.34 14.82 -3.81
CA PRO A 186 43.96 15.29 -3.65
C PRO A 186 43.94 16.76 -3.23
N GLN A 187 43.19 17.59 -3.96
CA GLN A 187 42.85 18.94 -3.51
C GLN A 187 41.66 18.89 -2.53
N PRO A 188 41.60 19.78 -1.52
CA PRO A 188 40.47 19.83 -0.59
C PRO A 188 39.17 20.29 -1.30
N PRO A 189 37.99 19.80 -0.86
CA PRO A 189 36.71 20.16 -1.47
C PRO A 189 36.31 21.62 -1.19
N PRO A 190 35.55 22.27 -2.10
CA PRO A 190 35.04 23.62 -1.89
C PRO A 190 34.04 23.69 -0.73
N SER A 191 33.99 24.86 -0.07
CA SER A 191 33.33 25.12 1.22
C SER A 191 31.79 25.10 1.23
N ASP A 192 31.13 24.84 0.09
CA ASP A 192 29.66 24.80 -0.05
C ASP A 192 29.14 23.38 -0.35
N PHE A 193 29.80 22.35 0.19
CA PHE A 193 29.31 20.97 0.07
C PHE A 193 28.07 20.78 0.95
N GLN A 194 26.90 21.10 0.41
CA GLN A 194 25.64 20.69 1.01
C GLN A 194 25.56 19.16 0.84
N PRO A 195 25.45 18.38 1.94
CA PRO A 195 25.31 16.93 1.82
C PRO A 195 24.08 16.64 0.94
N PRO A 196 24.14 15.59 0.11
CA PRO A 196 22.98 15.20 -0.69
C PRO A 196 21.78 15.08 0.25
N PRO A 197 20.60 15.58 -0.16
CA PRO A 197 19.42 15.48 0.66
C PRO A 197 19.23 14.02 1.08
N PRO A 198 18.82 13.77 2.34
CA PRO A 198 18.63 12.42 2.83
C PRO A 198 17.68 11.68 1.89
N SER A 199 17.93 10.38 1.70
CA SER A 199 17.02 9.55 0.91
C SER A 199 15.59 9.70 1.43
N TYR A 200 14.58 9.65 0.54
CA TYR A 200 13.16 9.76 0.90
C TYR A 200 12.77 8.92 2.14
N MET A 201 13.36 7.74 2.29
CA MET A 201 13.11 6.85 3.43
C MET A 201 13.55 7.45 4.77
N ALA A 202 14.68 8.16 4.81
CA ALA A 202 15.15 8.84 6.01
C ALA A 202 14.29 10.08 6.36
N ALA A 203 13.59 10.66 5.38
CA ALA A 203 12.70 11.81 5.59
C ALA A 203 11.27 11.41 6.01
N VAL A 204 10.77 10.25 5.58
CA VAL A 204 9.36 9.83 5.81
C VAL A 204 9.22 8.75 6.89
N GLY A 205 10.13 7.76 6.92
CA GLY A 205 10.09 6.67 7.91
C GLY A 205 10.93 6.92 9.17
N GLY A 206 11.94 7.78 9.06
CA GLY A 206 12.90 8.06 10.12
C GLY A 206 13.85 6.91 10.41
N GLU A 207 14.93 7.23 11.12
CA GLU A 207 15.82 6.24 11.73
C GLU A 207 15.14 5.67 12.98
N VAL A 208 15.22 4.35 13.18
CA VAL A 208 14.77 3.70 14.41
C VAL A 208 15.98 3.21 15.19
N ASP A 209 15.99 3.47 16.50
CA ASP A 209 17.03 2.94 17.39
C ASP A 209 16.64 1.52 17.81
N ILE A 210 17.51 0.55 17.52
CA ILE A 210 17.29 -0.88 17.83
C ILE A 210 18.04 -1.26 19.11
N LYS A 211 18.23 -0.31 20.03
CA LYS A 211 18.91 -0.61 21.28
C LYS A 211 17.98 -1.40 22.20
N ASP A 212 18.43 -2.56 22.63
CA ASP A 212 17.71 -3.41 23.59
C ASP A 212 18.16 -3.10 25.03
N ASP A 213 17.32 -3.41 26.03
CA ASP A 213 17.58 -3.13 27.45
C ASP A 213 18.83 -3.85 28.01
N ASP A 214 19.31 -4.90 27.33
CA ASP A 214 20.52 -5.66 27.68
C ASP A 214 21.81 -5.13 27.00
N ASP A 215 21.73 -4.09 26.15
CA ASP A 215 22.89 -3.53 25.44
C ASP A 215 23.75 -2.62 26.34
N ASN A 216 25.05 -2.92 26.43
CA ASN A 216 26.03 -2.17 27.22
C ASN A 216 26.97 -1.31 26.35
N GLU A 217 27.81 -0.53 27.01
CA GLU A 217 28.78 0.38 26.38
C GLU A 217 29.86 -0.31 25.51
N HIS A 218 29.87 -1.64 25.46
CA HIS A 218 30.80 -2.42 24.63
C HIS A 218 30.18 -2.90 23.31
N MET A 219 28.93 -2.54 23.00
CA MET A 219 28.33 -2.83 21.71
C MET A 219 29.01 -2.00 20.62
N MET A 220 29.66 -2.67 19.67
CA MET A 220 30.37 -2.04 18.55
C MET A 220 29.46 -1.95 17.33
N GLY A 221 29.03 -0.74 16.96
CA GLY A 221 28.19 -0.47 15.80
C GLY A 221 27.17 0.64 16.08
N GLY A 222 26.68 1.32 15.04
CA GLY A 222 25.55 2.24 15.20
C GLY A 222 24.28 1.44 15.52
N THR A 223 23.59 1.77 16.61
CA THR A 223 22.29 1.16 17.00
C THR A 223 21.13 1.67 16.15
N THR A 224 21.41 2.65 15.32
CA THR A 224 20.44 3.38 14.55
C THR A 224 20.31 2.73 13.17
N PHE A 225 19.10 2.29 12.86
CA PHE A 225 18.79 1.51 11.68
C PHE A 225 17.70 2.19 10.88
N ALA A 226 18.00 2.41 9.60
CA ALA A 226 17.01 2.72 8.60
C ALA A 226 16.77 1.44 7.77
N PRO A 227 15.58 0.81 7.83
CA PRO A 227 15.30 -0.34 6.99
C PRO A 227 15.42 0.05 5.51
N GLN A 228 16.39 -0.54 4.81
CA GLN A 228 16.53 -0.38 3.38
C GLN A 228 15.69 -1.42 2.66
N TYR A 229 14.59 -0.96 2.06
CA TYR A 229 13.83 -1.78 1.13
C TYR A 229 14.33 -1.53 -0.28
N THR A 230 14.56 -2.60 -1.04
CA THR A 230 14.71 -2.49 -2.49
C THR A 230 13.43 -1.92 -3.07
N TYR A 231 13.49 -0.70 -3.60
CA TYR A 231 12.40 -0.06 -4.34
C TYR A 231 12.84 0.22 -5.78
N TYR A 232 11.86 0.30 -6.68
CA TYR A 232 12.10 0.63 -8.08
C TYR A 232 12.05 2.14 -8.25
N ASP A 233 13.11 2.74 -8.78
CA ASP A 233 13.18 4.18 -9.04
C ASP A 233 12.53 4.50 -10.40
N TRP A 234 11.34 5.10 -10.35
CA TRP A 234 10.58 5.47 -11.55
C TRP A 234 11.14 6.70 -12.26
N SER A 235 12.03 7.48 -11.62
CA SER A 235 12.56 8.73 -12.18
C SER A 235 13.53 8.51 -13.35
N GLN A 236 14.11 7.30 -13.46
CA GLN A 236 14.98 6.94 -14.58
C GLN A 236 14.23 6.56 -15.86
N SER A 237 12.89 6.50 -15.80
CA SER A 237 12.04 6.39 -17.00
C SER A 237 11.68 7.76 -17.57
N ALA A 238 12.70 8.61 -17.77
CA ALA A 238 12.52 9.91 -18.41
C ALA A 238 12.10 9.70 -19.88
N PHE A 239 10.81 9.94 -20.16
CA PHE A 239 10.31 10.15 -21.50
C PHE A 239 11.07 11.30 -22.16
N THR A 240 11.87 11.00 -23.17
CA THR A 240 12.34 12.04 -24.09
C THR A 240 11.20 12.32 -25.06
N TYR A 241 10.48 13.43 -24.86
CA TYR A 241 9.63 13.99 -25.91
C TYR A 241 10.52 14.65 -26.95
N ASN A 242 10.42 14.20 -28.20
CA ASN A 242 10.89 14.90 -29.39
C ASN A 242 9.73 14.97 -30.37
#